data_AF-A0A9Q0VJ45-F1
#
_entry.id   AF-A0A9Q0VJ45-F1
#
_cell.length_a   1.000
_cell.length_b   1.000
_cell.length_c   1.000
_cell.angle_alpha   90.00
_cell.angle_beta   90.00
_cell.angle_gamma   90.00
#
_symmetry.space_group_name_H-M   'P 1'
#
loop_
_entity.id
_entity.type
_entity.pdbx_description
1 polymer ?
#
loop_
_entity_poly.entity_id
_entity_poly.type
_entity_poly.pdbx_seq_one_letter_code
_entity_poly.pdbx_strand_id
1 'polypeptide(L)'
;MSSDGASTENFTTMSREFNALVIAGSAIGTSNTANNSSSAHNEFNDIGSTTLLSRIGEDDDVPEETNPLAIVPDNHPLDPEPSSRMLRSALVDGSDGGDAGGEVSVQRVKKEEVETKITAWQNAKIAKINNRFKREDAIINGWESEQVQKSTSWMKKVERKLEEKRARALEKMQNEVAKAHRKAEERRASAEAKRGTKVARVLDVANLMRAVGRAPAKRSFF
;
A
#
# COMPACT_ATOMS: atom_id res chain seq x y z
N MET A 1 -35.02 4.34 31.79
CA MET A 1 -35.14 4.65 30.36
C MET A 1 -34.05 3.88 29.62
N SER A 2 -34.46 3.21 28.56
CA SER A 2 -33.83 2.14 27.74
C SER A 2 -32.38 2.44 27.28
N SER A 3 -31.41 1.54 27.49
CA SER A 3 -30.98 0.38 26.68
C SER A 3 -30.15 0.74 25.43
N ASP A 4 -28.83 0.84 25.61
CA ASP A 4 -27.84 0.67 24.53
C ASP A 4 -27.30 -0.76 24.60
N GLY A 5 -27.62 -1.55 23.58
CA GLY A 5 -27.21 -2.95 23.46
C GLY A 5 -27.06 -3.34 21.99
N ALA A 6 -26.22 -2.61 21.26
CA ALA A 6 -25.94 -2.85 19.84
C ALA A 6 -24.42 -2.88 19.60
N SER A 7 -23.77 -4.03 19.85
CA SER A 7 -22.38 -4.22 19.41
C SER A 7 -21.90 -5.67 19.27
N THR A 8 -22.70 -6.69 19.57
CA THR A 8 -22.20 -8.09 19.58
C THR A 8 -22.56 -8.93 18.35
N GLU A 9 -23.40 -8.45 17.43
CA GLU A 9 -23.85 -9.26 16.27
C GLU A 9 -22.96 -9.13 15.02
N ASN A 10 -22.06 -8.14 14.96
CA ASN A 10 -21.30 -7.85 13.74
C ASN A 10 -20.10 -8.78 13.51
N PHE A 11 -19.51 -9.34 14.57
CA PHE A 11 -18.32 -10.20 14.43
C PHE A 11 -18.68 -11.60 13.92
N THR A 12 -19.82 -12.15 14.33
CA THR A 12 -20.26 -13.48 13.87
C THR A 12 -20.72 -13.46 12.42
N THR A 13 -21.30 -12.35 11.95
CA THR A 13 -21.77 -12.21 10.57
C THR A 13 -20.59 -12.14 9.60
N MET A 14 -19.55 -11.35 9.91
CA MET A 14 -18.32 -11.23 9.11
C MET A 14 -17.59 -12.56 8.89
N SER A 15 -17.49 -13.43 9.91
CA SER A 15 -16.90 -14.77 9.75
C SER A 15 -17.79 -15.71 8.93
N ARG A 16 -19.11 -15.57 9.02
CA ARG A 16 -20.08 -16.43 8.33
C ARG A 16 -20.11 -16.14 6.83
N GLU A 17 -20.06 -14.87 6.46
CA GLU A 17 -20.02 -14.44 5.05
C GLU A 17 -18.65 -14.66 4.40
N PHE A 18 -17.55 -14.58 5.16
CA PHE A 18 -16.24 -15.01 4.68
C PHE A 18 -16.17 -16.51 4.41
N ASN A 19 -16.63 -17.35 5.34
CA ASN A 19 -16.69 -18.81 5.13
C ASN A 19 -17.61 -19.18 3.95
N ALA A 20 -18.74 -18.49 3.79
CA ALA A 20 -19.62 -18.68 2.64
C ALA A 20 -18.94 -18.34 1.31
N LEU A 21 -18.13 -17.28 1.27
CA LEU A 21 -17.38 -16.88 0.09
C LEU A 21 -16.29 -17.89 -0.29
N VAL A 22 -15.56 -18.44 0.69
CA VAL A 22 -14.54 -19.47 0.47
C VAL A 22 -15.16 -20.77 -0.06
N ILE A 23 -16.29 -21.21 0.52
CA ILE A 23 -17.02 -22.39 0.06
C ILE A 23 -17.60 -22.16 -1.35
N ALA A 24 -18.17 -20.99 -1.62
CA ALA A 24 -18.70 -20.63 -2.94
C ALA A 24 -17.59 -20.55 -4.02
N GLY A 25 -16.40 -20.04 -3.68
CA GLY A 25 -15.25 -20.00 -4.56
C GLY A 25 -14.75 -21.40 -4.97
N SER A 26 -14.86 -22.39 -4.07
CA SER A 26 -14.50 -23.78 -4.37
C SER A 26 -15.47 -24.49 -5.33
N ALA A 27 -16.72 -24.01 -5.43
CA ALA A 27 -17.74 -24.60 -6.30
C ALA A 27 -17.72 -24.09 -7.76
N ILE A 28 -16.97 -23.02 -8.05
CA ILE A 28 -16.94 -22.38 -9.38
C ILE A 28 -16.00 -23.11 -10.37
N GLY A 29 -15.25 -24.13 -9.94
CA GLY A 29 -14.21 -24.78 -10.75
C GLY A 29 -14.60 -26.02 -11.55
N THR A 30 -15.88 -26.37 -11.70
CA THR A 30 -16.26 -27.63 -12.40
C THR A 30 -17.72 -27.64 -12.88
N SER A 31 -18.00 -26.93 -13.98
CA SER A 31 -19.04 -27.32 -14.96
C SER A 31 -19.07 -26.31 -16.13
N ASN A 32 -19.18 -26.85 -17.35
CA ASN A 32 -19.14 -26.19 -18.67
C ASN A 32 -17.76 -25.75 -19.16
N THR A 33 -17.13 -26.42 -20.14
CA THR A 33 -17.68 -26.48 -21.51
C THR A 33 -17.02 -27.62 -22.29
N ALA A 34 -17.84 -28.59 -22.70
CA ALA A 34 -17.55 -29.47 -23.81
C ALA A 34 -17.95 -28.78 -25.14
N ASN A 35 -17.16 -29.02 -26.18
CA ASN A 35 -17.38 -28.75 -27.61
C ASN A 35 -17.10 -27.32 -28.11
N ASN A 36 -15.97 -27.08 -28.78
CA ASN A 36 -15.83 -27.28 -30.23
C ASN A 36 -14.37 -26.98 -30.69
N SER A 37 -13.99 -27.67 -31.74
CA SER A 37 -12.70 -27.83 -32.39
C SER A 37 -12.08 -26.61 -33.11
N SER A 38 -10.77 -26.73 -33.33
CA SER A 38 -9.91 -26.10 -34.35
C SER A 38 -9.34 -24.70 -34.06
N SER A 39 -8.03 -24.63 -33.74
CA SER A 39 -7.00 -24.12 -34.64
C SER A 39 -5.68 -23.80 -33.90
N ALA A 40 -4.59 -24.33 -34.45
CA ALA A 40 -3.21 -23.84 -34.43
C ALA A 40 -2.45 -23.64 -33.10
N HIS A 41 -1.47 -24.52 -32.93
CA HIS A 41 -0.21 -24.41 -32.19
C HIS A 41 0.32 -22.98 -31.90
N ASN A 42 0.74 -22.78 -30.65
CA ASN A 42 2.11 -22.36 -30.36
C ASN A 42 2.58 -23.04 -29.08
N GLU A 43 3.66 -23.82 -29.20
CA GLU A 43 4.41 -24.44 -28.11
C GLU A 43 4.92 -23.38 -27.13
N PHE A 44 4.81 -23.65 -25.82
CA PHE A 44 5.95 -23.64 -24.90
C PHE A 44 5.53 -24.21 -23.55
N ASN A 45 6.32 -25.17 -23.05
CA ASN A 45 6.35 -25.74 -21.69
C ASN A 45 5.25 -26.73 -21.27
N ASP A 46 5.55 -28.03 -21.38
CA ASP A 46 5.11 -29.00 -20.36
C ASP A 46 6.10 -30.18 -20.23
N ILE A 47 7.23 -29.94 -19.55
CA ILE A 47 7.98 -30.97 -18.82
C ILE A 47 8.50 -30.28 -17.55
N GLY A 48 7.80 -30.43 -16.43
CA GLY A 48 8.33 -29.95 -15.15
C GLY A 48 7.40 -29.98 -13.94
N SER A 49 6.10 -30.27 -14.11
CA SER A 49 5.16 -30.11 -12.98
C SER A 49 5.12 -31.29 -11.98
N THR A 50 5.92 -32.34 -12.13
CA THR A 50 5.83 -33.52 -11.23
C THR A 50 7.12 -33.89 -10.50
N THR A 51 8.24 -33.20 -10.71
CA THR A 51 9.53 -33.58 -10.09
C THR A 51 9.97 -32.68 -8.92
N LEU A 52 9.23 -31.63 -8.58
CA LEU A 52 9.60 -30.73 -7.48
C LEU A 52 9.19 -31.23 -6.07
N LEU A 53 8.56 -32.40 -5.96
CA LEU A 53 8.16 -32.98 -4.67
C LEU A 53 9.07 -34.11 -4.16
N SER A 54 10.16 -34.44 -4.86
CA SER A 54 11.05 -35.57 -4.50
C SER A 54 12.51 -35.17 -4.25
N ARG A 55 12.78 -33.90 -3.90
CA ARG A 55 14.16 -33.40 -3.74
C ARG A 55 14.37 -32.50 -2.52
N ILE A 56 13.71 -32.79 -1.42
CA ILE A 56 14.15 -32.35 -0.09
C ILE A 56 14.48 -33.62 0.66
N GLY A 57 15.63 -34.20 0.28
CA GLY A 57 16.30 -35.21 1.07
C GLY A 57 16.75 -34.56 2.38
N GLU A 58 16.20 -35.06 3.47
CA GLU A 58 16.97 -35.65 4.56
C GLU A 58 18.46 -35.85 4.23
N ASP A 59 19.29 -34.88 4.61
CA ASP A 59 20.73 -35.03 4.82
C ASP A 59 21.19 -33.98 5.85
N ASP A 60 21.59 -34.51 7.01
CA ASP A 60 22.51 -34.01 8.04
C ASP A 60 22.89 -32.52 8.10
N ASP A 61 22.40 -31.84 9.15
CA ASP A 61 23.22 -31.24 10.22
C ASP A 61 22.26 -30.45 11.13
N VAL A 62 21.67 -31.13 12.12
CA VAL A 62 20.94 -30.45 13.19
C VAL A 62 22.01 -29.95 14.15
N PRO A 63 22.29 -28.64 14.29
CA PRO A 63 23.03 -28.19 15.44
C PRO A 63 22.17 -28.55 16.65
N GLU A 64 22.69 -29.49 17.44
CA GLU A 64 22.13 -29.92 18.72
C GLU A 64 21.71 -28.66 19.51
N GLU A 65 20.40 -28.41 19.57
CA GLU A 65 19.83 -27.27 20.30
C GLU A 65 20.01 -27.52 21.80
N THR A 66 21.23 -27.29 22.27
CA THR A 66 21.53 -27.17 23.68
C THR A 66 20.88 -25.88 24.15
N ASN A 67 19.66 -26.02 24.69
CA ASN A 67 18.93 -24.93 25.31
C ASN A 67 19.78 -24.33 26.46
N PRO A 68 20.32 -23.10 26.32
CA PRO A 68 21.19 -22.50 27.33
C PRO A 68 20.43 -22.03 28.58
N LEU A 69 19.13 -22.33 28.66
CA LEU A 69 18.25 -22.02 29.79
C LEU A 69 17.75 -23.28 30.53
N ALA A 70 18.24 -24.48 30.16
CA ALA A 70 17.96 -25.67 30.94
C ALA A 70 18.67 -25.55 32.30
N ILE A 71 17.89 -25.34 33.37
CA ILE A 71 18.38 -25.31 34.75
C ILE A 71 18.74 -26.75 35.13
N VAL A 72 19.99 -27.13 34.86
CA VAL A 72 20.62 -28.29 35.48
C VAL A 72 21.00 -27.87 36.91
N PRO A 73 20.64 -28.65 37.95
CA PRO A 73 21.17 -28.41 39.28
C PRO A 73 22.68 -28.70 39.27
N ASP A 74 23.50 -27.67 39.15
CA ASP A 74 24.97 -27.77 39.27
C ASP A 74 25.33 -28.04 40.73
N ASN A 75 25.60 -29.30 41.04
CA ASN A 75 26.42 -29.68 42.17
C ASN A 75 27.87 -29.76 41.68
N HIS A 76 28.70 -28.73 41.89
CA HIS A 76 30.13 -28.95 42.15
C HIS A 76 30.80 -27.73 42.82
N PRO A 77 31.71 -27.93 43.81
CA PRO A 77 32.31 -26.90 44.64
C PRO A 77 33.60 -26.33 44.02
N LEU A 78 34.01 -25.14 44.46
CA LEU A 78 35.37 -24.70 44.84
C LEU A 78 35.60 -23.18 44.58
N ASP A 79 35.93 -22.51 45.68
CA ASP A 79 36.54 -21.16 45.83
C ASP A 79 37.96 -21.11 45.19
N PRO A 80 38.57 -19.92 44.86
CA PRO A 80 39.04 -18.98 45.89
C PRO A 80 39.05 -17.45 45.59
N GLU A 81 38.91 -16.70 46.69
CA GLU A 81 39.22 -15.28 46.95
C GLU A 81 40.56 -14.74 46.38
N PRO A 82 40.67 -13.41 46.14
CA PRO A 82 41.93 -12.69 46.24
C PRO A 82 41.93 -11.69 47.41
N SER A 83 42.77 -11.97 48.40
CA SER A 83 43.12 -11.07 49.50
C SER A 83 44.25 -10.12 49.08
N SER A 84 44.14 -8.83 49.40
CA SER A 84 45.29 -7.89 49.44
C SER A 84 45.08 -6.73 50.41
N ARG A 85 45.53 -6.97 51.65
CA ARG A 85 46.38 -6.14 52.53
C ARG A 85 46.10 -4.62 52.66
N MET A 86 45.61 -4.27 53.85
CA MET A 86 46.21 -3.32 54.82
C MET A 86 46.79 -2.00 54.29
N LEU A 87 46.12 -0.89 54.63
CA LEU A 87 46.79 0.35 55.04
C LEU A 87 46.14 0.84 56.33
N ARG A 88 46.91 0.71 57.42
CA ARG A 88 46.62 1.24 58.75
C ARG A 88 47.07 2.70 58.77
N SER A 89 46.21 3.62 59.18
CA SER A 89 46.65 4.85 59.85
C SER A 89 45.69 5.14 61.00
N ALA A 90 46.27 5.58 62.10
CA ALA A 90 45.72 5.52 63.42
C ALA A 90 45.42 6.94 63.94
N LEU A 91 44.44 7.00 64.85
CA LEU A 91 44.29 7.93 65.98
C LEU A 91 43.68 9.33 65.71
N VAL A 92 42.59 9.60 66.46
CA VAL A 92 42.28 10.78 67.31
C VAL A 92 40.77 10.69 67.60
N ASP A 93 40.33 10.07 68.70
CA ASP A 93 40.09 10.66 70.04
C ASP A 93 39.52 12.08 70.04
N GLY A 94 38.32 12.25 70.58
CA GLY A 94 37.68 13.55 70.71
C GLY A 94 36.19 13.48 71.03
N SER A 95 35.89 13.37 72.33
CA SER A 95 34.75 13.95 73.08
C SER A 95 33.34 13.99 72.46
N ASP A 96 32.45 13.27 73.14
CA ASP A 96 31.28 13.78 73.87
C ASP A 96 30.59 15.07 73.36
N GLY A 97 29.27 14.97 73.17
CA GLY A 97 28.38 16.12 73.26
C GLY A 97 27.47 16.38 72.07
N GLY A 98 26.39 15.59 71.96
CA GLY A 98 25.12 16.04 71.41
C GLY A 98 24.98 16.12 69.88
N ASP A 99 24.60 15.02 69.24
CA ASP A 99 24.00 15.08 67.90
C ASP A 99 23.15 13.84 67.55
N ALA A 100 21.99 13.70 68.19
CA ALA A 100 20.99 12.74 67.74
C ALA A 100 20.27 13.21 66.44
N GLY A 101 20.55 14.43 65.96
CA GLY A 101 19.92 15.04 64.77
C GLY A 101 20.70 14.80 63.47
N GLY A 102 22.03 14.81 63.49
CA GLY A 102 22.87 14.61 62.30
C GLY A 102 23.16 13.15 61.96
N GLU A 103 23.14 12.20 62.92
CA GLU A 103 23.20 10.77 62.59
C GLU A 103 22.00 10.33 61.72
N VAL A 104 20.80 10.79 62.05
CA VAL A 104 19.57 10.55 61.28
C VAL A 104 19.63 11.22 59.90
N SER A 105 20.25 12.41 59.82
CA SER A 105 20.46 13.14 58.56
C SER A 105 21.42 12.40 57.61
N VAL A 106 22.56 11.92 58.12
CA VAL A 106 23.55 11.19 57.32
C VAL A 106 23.02 9.84 56.85
N GLN A 107 22.25 9.12 57.67
CA GLN A 107 21.57 7.88 57.27
C GLN A 107 20.52 8.13 56.18
N ARG A 108 19.78 9.24 56.28
CA ARG A 108 18.80 9.64 55.27
C ARG A 108 19.45 9.97 53.93
N VAL A 109 20.55 10.74 53.93
CA VAL A 109 21.32 11.05 52.71
C VAL A 109 21.87 9.77 52.07
N LYS A 110 22.43 8.85 52.87
CA LYS A 110 22.91 7.54 52.37
C LYS A 110 21.77 6.71 51.75
N LYS A 111 20.58 6.73 52.34
CA LYS A 111 19.39 6.08 51.78
C LYS A 111 18.97 6.72 50.45
N GLU A 112 18.97 8.05 50.37
CA GLU A 112 18.65 8.81 49.16
C GLU A 112 19.69 8.56 48.04
N GLU A 113 20.97 8.40 48.37
CA GLU A 113 22.01 8.00 47.41
C GLU A 113 21.78 6.60 46.83
N VAL A 114 21.42 5.64 47.68
CA VAL A 114 21.11 4.27 47.24
C VAL A 114 19.88 4.27 46.35
N GLU A 115 18.83 5.00 46.74
CA GLU A 115 17.61 5.16 45.93
C GLU A 115 17.91 5.79 44.56
N THR A 116 18.78 6.81 44.53
CA THR A 116 19.22 7.45 43.28
C THR A 116 19.98 6.46 42.38
N LYS A 117 20.81 5.59 42.95
CA LYS A 117 21.53 4.56 42.20
C LYS A 117 20.58 3.49 41.65
N ILE A 118 19.59 3.06 42.44
CA ILE A 118 18.58 2.08 42.04
C ILE A 118 17.74 2.65 40.89
N THR A 119 17.24 3.87 41.03
CA THR A 119 16.44 4.54 39.99
C THR A 119 17.24 4.79 38.72
N ALA A 120 18.52 5.19 38.81
CA ALA A 120 19.40 5.33 37.65
C ALA A 120 19.60 3.98 36.92
N TRP A 121 19.84 2.90 37.67
CA TRP A 121 19.99 1.55 37.10
C TRP A 121 18.70 1.05 36.45
N GLN A 122 17.55 1.25 37.10
CA GLN A 122 16.23 0.93 36.55
C GLN A 122 15.99 1.69 35.24
N ASN A 123 16.22 3.01 35.23
CA ASN A 123 16.03 3.84 34.05
C ASN A 123 16.95 3.42 32.90
N ALA A 124 18.20 3.07 33.20
CA ALA A 124 19.13 2.54 32.19
C ALA A 124 18.62 1.22 31.58
N LYS A 125 18.05 0.33 32.41
CA LYS A 125 17.49 -0.95 31.93
C LYS A 125 16.24 -0.73 31.08
N ILE A 126 15.32 0.14 31.51
CA ILE A 126 14.13 0.53 30.76
C ILE A 126 14.52 1.16 29.42
N ALA A 127 15.48 2.09 29.42
CA ALA A 127 15.96 2.74 28.21
C ALA A 127 16.54 1.72 27.20
N LYS A 128 17.29 0.72 27.67
CA LYS A 128 17.82 -0.36 26.83
C LYS A 128 16.70 -1.17 26.16
N ILE A 129 15.66 -1.53 26.92
CA ILE A 129 14.49 -2.26 26.40
C ILE A 129 13.75 -1.41 25.37
N ASN A 130 13.44 -0.16 25.71
CA ASN A 130 12.71 0.75 24.83
C ASN A 130 13.48 1.01 23.52
N ASN A 131 14.82 1.14 23.58
CA ASN A 131 15.62 1.33 22.38
C ASN A 131 15.60 0.10 21.45
N ARG A 132 15.54 -1.12 22.00
CA ARG A 132 15.35 -2.35 21.20
C ARG A 132 13.96 -2.37 20.56
N PHE A 133 12.93 -2.10 21.35
CA PHE A 133 11.54 -2.04 20.86
C PHE A 133 11.38 -1.04 19.73
N LYS A 134 11.90 0.19 19.88
CA LYS A 134 11.82 1.22 18.82
C LYS A 134 12.50 0.80 17.50
N ARG A 135 13.58 0.00 17.58
CA ARG A 135 14.24 -0.54 16.38
C ARG A 135 13.37 -1.60 15.71
N GLU A 136 12.79 -2.51 16.47
CA GLU A 136 11.87 -3.53 15.96
C GLU A 136 10.62 -2.90 15.35
N ASP A 137 10.02 -1.92 16.04
CA ASP A 137 8.87 -1.17 15.55
C ASP A 137 9.16 -0.43 14.24
N ALA A 138 10.33 0.21 14.12
CA ALA A 138 10.74 0.84 12.86
C ALA A 138 10.89 -0.15 11.69
N ILE A 139 11.38 -1.37 11.97
CA ILE A 139 11.49 -2.43 10.95
C ILE A 139 10.11 -2.91 10.51
N ILE A 140 9.21 -3.14 11.47
CA ILE A 140 7.82 -3.56 11.20
C ILE A 140 7.10 -2.51 10.36
N ASN A 141 7.16 -1.24 10.78
CA ASN A 141 6.56 -0.12 10.07
C ASN A 141 7.14 0.06 8.67
N GLY A 142 8.46 -0.14 8.51
CA GLY A 142 9.12 -0.11 7.19
C GLY A 142 8.58 -1.19 6.26
N TRP A 143 8.45 -2.42 6.75
CA TRP A 143 7.92 -3.54 5.98
C TRP A 143 6.44 -3.35 5.61
N GLU A 144 5.61 -2.91 6.55
CA GLU A 144 4.19 -2.60 6.29
C GLU A 144 4.06 -1.50 5.24
N SER A 145 4.84 -0.43 5.38
CA SER A 145 4.86 0.68 4.41
C SER A 145 5.26 0.20 3.02
N GLU A 146 6.22 -0.72 2.92
CA GLU A 146 6.62 -1.31 1.64
C GLU A 146 5.46 -2.10 0.99
N GLN A 147 4.75 -2.93 1.77
CA GLN A 147 3.59 -3.68 1.25
C GLN A 147 2.46 -2.76 0.81
N VAL A 148 2.15 -1.73 1.61
CA VAL A 148 1.16 -0.71 1.25
C VAL A 148 1.59 0.03 -0.02
N GLN A 149 2.86 0.44 -0.13
CA GLN A 149 3.37 1.10 -1.32
C GLN A 149 3.29 0.19 -2.56
N LYS A 150 3.60 -1.10 -2.41
CA LYS A 150 3.48 -2.09 -3.49
C LYS A 150 2.04 -2.20 -3.97
N SER A 151 1.08 -2.37 -3.06
CA SER A 151 -0.35 -2.46 -3.39
C SER A 151 -0.87 -1.17 -4.04
N THR A 152 -0.56 -0.01 -3.45
CA THR A 152 -0.99 1.29 -3.99
C THR A 152 -0.38 1.59 -5.37
N SER A 153 0.89 1.19 -5.61
CA SER A 153 1.52 1.33 -6.91
C SER A 153 0.87 0.44 -7.98
N TRP A 154 0.45 -0.77 -7.60
CA TRP A 154 -0.29 -1.67 -8.48
C TRP A 154 -1.66 -1.08 -8.83
N MET A 155 -2.39 -0.56 -7.84
CA MET A 155 -3.68 0.11 -8.07
C MET A 155 -3.53 1.30 -9.02
N LYS A 156 -2.57 2.20 -8.78
CA LYS A 156 -2.27 3.34 -9.67
C LYS A 156 -1.95 2.91 -11.10
N LYS A 157 -1.27 1.76 -11.28
CA LYS A 157 -0.98 1.22 -12.60
C LYS A 157 -2.25 0.75 -13.32
N VAL A 158 -3.20 0.17 -12.59
CA VAL A 158 -4.51 -0.23 -13.13
C VAL A 158 -5.31 1.02 -13.51
N GLU A 159 -5.41 2.00 -12.63
CA GLU A 159 -6.11 3.27 -12.89
C GLU A 159 -5.57 3.98 -14.12
N ARG A 160 -4.24 4.09 -14.27
CA ARG A 160 -3.62 4.70 -15.45
C ARG A 160 -4.01 3.97 -16.75
N LYS A 161 -4.05 2.64 -16.75
CA LYS A 161 -4.47 1.86 -17.92
C LYS A 161 -5.95 2.09 -18.25
N LEU A 162 -6.79 2.27 -17.23
CA LEU A 162 -8.20 2.58 -17.42
C LEU A 162 -8.38 3.98 -18.02
N GLU A 163 -7.67 4.97 -17.48
CA GLU A 163 -7.73 6.35 -17.95
C GLU A 163 -7.21 6.48 -19.38
N GLU A 164 -6.13 5.77 -19.74
CA GLU A 164 -5.61 5.72 -21.11
C GLU A 164 -6.65 5.16 -22.10
N LYS A 165 -7.37 4.10 -21.73
CA LYS A 165 -8.47 3.55 -22.55
C LYS A 165 -9.63 4.54 -22.67
N ARG A 166 -9.99 5.21 -21.58
CA ARG A 166 -11.03 6.24 -21.55
C ARG A 166 -10.69 7.40 -22.47
N ALA A 167 -9.47 7.93 -22.37
CA ALA A 167 -8.99 9.02 -23.22
C ALA A 167 -9.01 8.65 -24.71
N ARG A 168 -8.51 7.47 -25.07
CA ARG A 168 -8.55 6.98 -26.47
C ARG A 168 -9.97 6.84 -27.02
N ALA A 169 -10.91 6.36 -26.20
CA ALA A 169 -12.31 6.24 -26.62
C ALA A 169 -12.95 7.62 -26.85
N LEU A 170 -12.68 8.58 -25.97
CA LEU A 170 -13.15 9.96 -26.11
C LEU A 170 -12.56 10.64 -27.34
N GLU A 171 -11.25 10.49 -27.58
CA GLU A 171 -10.58 11.03 -28.76
C GLU A 171 -11.18 10.43 -30.05
N LYS A 172 -11.39 9.12 -30.10
CA LYS A 172 -12.01 8.47 -31.28
C LYS A 172 -13.42 9.00 -31.53
N MET A 173 -14.23 9.15 -30.48
CA MET A 173 -15.56 9.74 -30.57
C MET A 173 -15.50 11.17 -31.13
N GLN A 174 -14.63 12.02 -30.59
CA GLN A 174 -14.46 13.39 -31.04
C GLN A 174 -13.97 13.47 -32.50
N ASN A 175 -13.06 12.60 -32.91
CA ASN A 175 -12.57 12.52 -34.28
C ASN A 175 -13.69 12.13 -35.27
N GLU A 176 -14.55 11.17 -34.93
CA GLU A 176 -15.70 10.81 -35.78
C GLU A 176 -16.72 11.95 -35.87
N VAL A 177 -16.98 12.64 -34.76
CA VAL A 177 -17.82 13.84 -34.73
C VAL A 177 -17.24 14.93 -35.63
N ALA A 178 -15.94 15.24 -35.50
CA ALA A 178 -15.26 16.24 -36.32
C ALA A 178 -15.29 15.87 -37.81
N LYS A 179 -15.08 14.60 -38.15
CA LYS A 179 -15.18 14.09 -39.52
C LYS A 179 -16.58 14.25 -40.10
N ALA A 180 -17.61 13.97 -39.32
CA ALA A 180 -19.00 14.19 -39.72
C ALA A 180 -19.29 15.68 -39.97
N HIS A 181 -18.86 16.56 -39.07
CA HIS A 181 -18.99 18.01 -39.25
C HIS A 181 -18.28 18.51 -40.51
N ARG A 182 -17.01 18.15 -40.71
CA ARG A 182 -16.24 18.52 -41.90
C ARG A 182 -16.93 18.09 -43.19
N LYS A 183 -17.45 16.85 -43.23
CA LYS A 183 -18.19 16.33 -44.39
C LYS A 183 -19.49 17.10 -44.62
N ALA A 184 -20.22 17.45 -43.57
CA ALA A 184 -21.44 18.24 -43.67
C ALA A 184 -21.15 19.67 -44.18
N GLU A 185 -20.08 20.28 -43.70
CA GLU A 185 -19.62 21.61 -44.12
C GLU A 185 -19.18 21.62 -45.58
N GLU A 186 -18.42 20.61 -46.02
CA GLU A 186 -18.03 20.46 -47.43
C GLU A 186 -19.25 20.40 -48.36
N ARG A 187 -20.30 19.66 -47.94
CA ARG A 187 -21.55 19.57 -48.69
C ARG A 187 -22.31 20.89 -48.70
N ARG A 188 -22.35 21.61 -47.57
CA ARG A 188 -22.96 22.93 -47.46
C ARG A 188 -22.24 23.95 -48.35
N ALA A 189 -20.91 24.00 -48.30
CA ALA A 189 -20.09 24.87 -49.15
C ALA A 189 -20.29 24.58 -50.65
N SER A 190 -20.34 23.29 -51.03
CA SER A 190 -20.62 22.88 -52.42
C SER A 190 -22.01 23.31 -52.89
N ALA A 191 -23.04 23.18 -52.04
CA ALA A 191 -24.39 23.63 -52.36
C ALA A 191 -24.47 25.16 -52.46
N GLU A 192 -23.78 25.86 -51.57
CA GLU A 192 -23.71 27.32 -51.57
C GLU A 192 -22.96 27.87 -52.78
N ALA A 193 -21.86 27.25 -53.21
CA ALA A 193 -21.18 27.59 -54.45
C ALA A 193 -22.10 27.42 -55.68
N LYS A 194 -22.86 26.32 -55.76
CA LYS A 194 -23.86 26.12 -56.82
C LYS A 194 -24.98 27.17 -56.78
N ARG A 195 -25.44 27.56 -55.59
CA ARG A 195 -26.41 28.65 -55.42
C ARG A 195 -25.82 29.98 -55.87
N GLY A 196 -24.62 30.32 -55.42
CA GLY A 196 -23.92 31.57 -55.74
C GLY A 196 -23.73 31.74 -57.25
N THR A 197 -23.31 30.68 -57.96
CA THR A 197 -23.15 30.74 -59.44
C THR A 197 -24.48 30.93 -60.19
N LYS A 198 -25.59 30.37 -59.69
CA LYS A 198 -26.92 30.62 -60.28
C LYS A 198 -27.40 32.04 -60.00
N VAL A 199 -27.22 32.53 -58.77
CA VAL A 199 -27.58 33.90 -58.38
C VAL A 199 -26.77 34.92 -59.19
N ALA A 200 -25.45 34.73 -59.31
CA ALA A 200 -24.58 35.60 -60.12
C ALA A 200 -25.07 35.70 -61.57
N ARG A 201 -25.36 34.57 -62.22
CA ARG A 201 -25.92 34.55 -63.58
C ARG A 201 -27.23 35.33 -63.72
N VAL A 202 -28.14 35.20 -62.75
CA VAL A 202 -29.40 35.95 -62.76
C VAL A 202 -29.14 37.46 -62.60
N LEU A 203 -28.21 37.84 -61.73
CA LEU A 203 -27.82 39.23 -61.53
C LEU A 203 -27.17 39.82 -62.80
N ASP A 204 -26.30 39.07 -63.47
CA ASP A 204 -25.67 39.50 -64.73
C ASP A 204 -26.72 39.75 -65.81
N VAL A 205 -27.68 38.83 -65.98
CA VAL A 205 -28.78 38.99 -66.93
C VAL A 205 -29.68 40.18 -66.55
N ALA A 206 -30.00 40.36 -65.28
CA ALA A 206 -30.79 41.50 -64.81
C ALA A 206 -30.07 42.83 -65.05
N ASN A 207 -28.76 42.88 -64.83
CA ASN A 207 -27.94 44.06 -65.12
C ASN A 207 -27.91 44.38 -66.62
N LEU A 208 -27.78 43.36 -67.48
CA LEU A 208 -27.88 43.51 -68.93
C LEU A 208 -29.25 44.04 -69.36
N MET A 209 -30.35 43.49 -68.82
CA MET A 209 -31.71 43.96 -69.10
C MET A 209 -31.92 45.41 -68.69
N ARG A 210 -31.36 45.83 -67.54
CA ARG A 210 -31.39 47.23 -67.08
C ARG A 210 -30.61 48.15 -68.01
N ALA A 211 -29.46 47.72 -68.51
CA ALA A 211 -28.65 48.49 -69.45
C ALA A 211 -29.31 48.64 -70.82
N VAL A 212 -30.01 47.60 -71.30
CA VAL A 212 -30.69 47.58 -72.61
C VAL A 212 -32.12 48.15 -72.53
N GLY A 213 -32.68 48.35 -71.34
CA GLY A 213 -34.03 48.90 -71.14
C GLY A 213 -35.17 47.93 -71.50
N ARG A 214 -34.91 46.61 -71.51
CA ARG A 214 -35.89 45.58 -71.91
C ARG A 214 -36.36 44.77 -70.71
N ALA A 215 -37.68 44.70 -70.50
CA ALA A 215 -38.28 43.94 -69.40
C ALA A 215 -38.12 42.41 -69.57
N PRO A 216 -38.07 41.62 -68.48
CA PRO A 216 -37.99 40.17 -68.54
C PRO A 216 -39.14 39.56 -69.35
N ALA A 217 -38.82 38.58 -70.21
CA ALA A 217 -39.84 37.85 -70.97
C ALA A 217 -40.65 36.94 -70.03
N LYS A 218 -41.98 36.96 -70.16
CA LYS A 218 -42.88 36.08 -69.40
C LYS A 218 -42.72 34.64 -69.88
N ARG A 219 -41.96 33.83 -69.16
CA ARG A 219 -42.02 32.36 -69.27
C ARG A 219 -42.05 31.76 -67.87
N SER A 220 -43.05 30.92 -67.62
CA SER A 220 -43.28 30.21 -66.38
C SER A 220 -42.14 29.21 -66.12
N PHE A 221 -41.54 29.28 -64.94
CA PHE A 221 -40.56 28.30 -64.46
C PHE A 221 -41.14 27.62 -63.23
N PHE A 222 -41.54 26.36 -63.39
CA PHE A 222 -41.58 25.33 -62.34
C PHE A 222 -40.61 24.23 -62.76
#